data_AF-A0A7C3JSN4-F1
#
_entry.id   AF-A0A7C3JSN4-F1
#
_cell.length_a   1.000
_cell.length_b   1.000
_cell.length_c   1.000
_cell.angle_alpha   90.00
_cell.angle_beta   90.00
_cell.angle_gamma   90.00
#
_symmetry.space_group_name_H-M   'P 1'
#
loop_
_entity.id
_entity.type
_entity.pdbx_description
1 polymer ?
#
loop_
_entity_poly.entity_id
_entity_poly.type
_entity_poly.pdbx_seq_one_letter_code
_entity_poly.pdbx_strand_id
1 'polypeptide(L)'
;MAKLNLTLACGDYDFLRPLINGEIQPQGIELNVLTMPSPERHGRMLRHEEFDVCELSLVGYLVARDKGCNYNAIPVFPHRRFRHSYMVKRNGCGIDKPSDLNGKRVALDTLQNSAGLWMRG
;
A
#
# COMPACT_ATOMS: atom_id res chain seq x y z
N MET A 1 29.62 5.84 -15.97
CA MET A 1 28.44 5.05 -16.39
C MET A 1 27.24 5.97 -16.45
N ALA A 2 26.34 5.78 -17.42
CA ALA A 2 25.07 6.51 -17.45
C ALA A 2 24.22 6.10 -16.23
N LYS A 3 23.44 7.04 -15.67
CA LYS A 3 22.50 6.73 -14.60
C LYS A 3 21.35 5.89 -15.16
N LEU A 4 20.81 5.01 -14.33
CA LEU A 4 19.60 4.25 -14.65
C LEU A 4 18.37 5.13 -14.39
N ASN A 5 17.52 5.30 -15.39
CA ASN A 5 16.26 6.04 -15.24
C ASN A 5 15.19 5.10 -14.71
N LEU A 6 14.61 5.41 -13.54
CA LEU A 6 13.54 4.62 -12.95
C LEU A 6 12.39 5.51 -12.47
N THR A 7 11.19 5.00 -12.58
CA THR A 7 9.97 5.58 -12.01
C THR A 7 9.62 4.91 -10.68
N LEU A 8 9.31 5.72 -9.66
CA LEU A 8 8.79 5.26 -8.37
C LEU A 8 7.40 5.83 -8.13
N ALA A 9 6.37 4.98 -8.05
CA ALA A 9 5.04 5.36 -7.59
C ALA A 9 4.84 5.08 -6.09
N CYS A 10 4.63 6.12 -5.30
CA CYS A 10 4.43 5.99 -3.85
C CYS A 10 3.37 6.96 -3.29
N GLY A 11 3.05 6.82 -1.99
CA GLY A 11 2.28 7.83 -1.28
C GLY A 11 3.11 9.09 -1.00
N ASP A 12 2.43 10.23 -0.82
CA ASP A 12 3.04 11.47 -0.33
C ASP A 12 3.20 11.39 1.20
N TYR A 13 4.36 10.92 1.66
CA TYR A 13 4.69 10.80 3.07
C TYR A 13 5.84 11.72 3.44
N ASP A 14 5.78 12.35 4.61
CA ASP A 14 6.80 13.32 5.05
C ASP A 14 8.22 12.73 5.07
N PHE A 15 8.37 11.47 5.49
CA PHE A 15 9.68 10.81 5.52
C PHE A 15 10.20 10.38 4.14
N LEU A 16 9.35 10.41 3.10
CA LEU A 16 9.77 10.26 1.70
C LEU A 16 10.01 11.61 1.02
N ARG A 17 9.71 12.74 1.67
CA ARG A 17 9.82 14.08 1.07
C ARG A 17 11.19 14.36 0.46
N PRO A 18 12.34 14.02 1.12
CA PRO A 18 13.66 14.23 0.52
C PRO A 18 13.89 13.44 -0.78
N LEU A 19 13.23 12.29 -0.93
CA LEU A 19 13.28 11.50 -2.16
C LEU A 19 12.34 12.10 -3.22
N ILE A 20 11.14 12.53 -2.82
CA ILE A 20 10.10 13.09 -3.70
C ILE A 20 10.56 14.42 -4.32
N ASN A 21 11.20 15.31 -3.56
CA ASN A 21 11.68 16.60 -4.04
C ASN A 21 13.09 16.55 -4.63
N GLY A 22 13.74 15.38 -4.58
CA GLY A 22 15.08 15.16 -5.13
C GLY A 22 16.24 15.70 -4.29
N GLU A 23 16.01 16.09 -3.03
CA GLU A 23 17.09 16.41 -2.08
C GLU A 23 18.06 15.23 -1.90
N ILE A 24 17.53 14.00 -1.95
CA ILE A 24 18.30 12.76 -1.92
C ILE A 24 18.04 11.98 -3.20
N GLN A 25 19.11 11.55 -3.86
CA GLN A 25 19.06 10.68 -5.04
C GLN A 25 19.85 9.40 -4.77
N PRO A 26 19.29 8.21 -5.10
CA PRO A 26 20.04 6.97 -5.01
C PRO A 26 21.26 6.99 -5.91
N GLN A 27 22.37 6.40 -5.46
CA GLN A 27 23.59 6.36 -6.24
C GLN A 27 23.38 5.60 -7.56
N GLY A 28 23.75 6.24 -8.68
CA GLY A 28 23.67 5.62 -10.01
C GLY A 28 22.27 5.58 -10.62
N ILE A 29 21.25 6.15 -9.96
CA ILE A 29 19.86 6.18 -10.44
C ILE A 29 19.43 7.63 -10.61
N GLU A 30 18.71 7.89 -11.68
CA GLU A 30 17.89 9.09 -11.85
C GLU A 30 16.44 8.69 -11.59
N LEU A 31 15.95 9.03 -10.39
CA LEU A 31 14.66 8.56 -9.90
C LEU A 31 13.57 9.59 -10.13
N ASN A 32 12.59 9.26 -10.98
CA ASN A 32 11.37 10.03 -11.16
C ASN A 32 10.30 9.55 -10.16
N VAL A 33 10.01 10.36 -9.14
CA VAL A 33 9.04 10.01 -8.10
C VAL A 33 7.66 10.58 -8.42
N LEU A 34 6.67 9.70 -8.48
CA LEU A 34 5.27 10.02 -8.76
C LEU A 34 4.43 9.74 -7.50
N THR A 35 3.83 10.79 -6.93
CA THR A 35 2.94 10.65 -5.77
C THR A 35 1.49 10.57 -6.21
N MET A 36 0.75 9.57 -5.71
CA MET A 36 -0.67 9.42 -5.99
C MET A 36 -1.39 8.57 -4.91
N PRO A 37 -2.73 8.64 -4.81
CA PRO A 37 -3.50 7.82 -3.88
C PRO A 37 -3.30 6.32 -4.12
N SER A 38 -3.47 5.53 -3.05
CA SER A 38 -3.25 4.07 -3.09
C SER A 38 -4.08 3.33 -4.15
N PRO A 39 -5.41 3.56 -4.28
CA PRO A 39 -6.20 2.87 -5.30
C PRO A 39 -5.71 3.13 -6.74
N GLU A 40 -5.22 4.35 -7.00
CA GLU A 40 -4.74 4.75 -8.32
C GLU A 40 -3.44 4.03 -8.69
N ARG A 41 -2.37 4.21 -7.90
CA ARG A 41 -1.07 3.55 -8.18
C ARG A 41 -1.16 2.03 -8.20
N HIS A 42 -1.93 1.44 -7.27
CA HIS A 42 -2.08 -0.02 -7.22
C HIS A 42 -2.79 -0.53 -8.47
N GLY A 43 -3.83 0.17 -8.91
CA GLY A 43 -4.54 -0.17 -10.13
C GLY A 43 -3.69 -0.06 -11.39
N ARG A 44 -2.93 1.04 -11.52
CA ARG A 44 -2.02 1.28 -12.66
C ARG A 44 -0.88 0.25 -12.70
N MET A 45 -0.26 -0.04 -11.55
CA MET A 45 0.77 -1.07 -11.46
C MET A 45 0.24 -2.47 -11.79
N LEU A 46 -0.82 -2.93 -11.11
CA LEU A 46 -1.29 -4.32 -11.21
C LEU A 46 -1.95 -4.66 -12.54
N ARG A 47 -2.42 -3.67 -13.30
CA ARG A 47 -3.10 -3.89 -14.59
C ARG A 47 -2.23 -3.57 -15.79
N HIS A 48 -1.30 -2.63 -15.66
CA HIS A 48 -0.61 -2.03 -16.80
C HIS A 48 0.90 -1.93 -16.61
N GLU A 49 1.44 -2.28 -15.44
CA GLU A 49 2.88 -2.24 -15.14
C GLU A 49 3.51 -0.87 -15.48
N GLU A 50 2.77 0.21 -15.23
CA GLU A 50 3.15 1.57 -15.64
C GLU A 50 4.40 2.14 -14.94
N PHE A 51 4.91 1.46 -13.91
CA PHE A 51 6.02 1.95 -13.09
C PHE A 51 7.09 0.88 -12.91
N ASP A 52 8.36 1.30 -12.87
CA ASP A 52 9.48 0.39 -12.59
C ASP A 52 9.48 -0.06 -11.12
N VAL A 53 9.12 0.86 -10.22
CA VAL A 53 8.99 0.61 -8.78
C VAL A 53 7.66 1.16 -8.29
N CYS A 54 6.92 0.37 -7.51
CA CYS A 54 5.65 0.80 -6.95
C CYS A 54 5.54 0.35 -5.49
N GLU A 55 5.25 1.28 -4.58
CA GLU A 55 4.74 0.88 -3.28
C GLU A 55 3.32 0.29 -3.50
N LEU A 56 3.15 -0.96 -3.10
CA LEU A 56 1.99 -1.77 -3.46
C LEU A 56 1.28 -2.29 -2.21
N SER A 57 -0.02 -2.58 -2.32
CA SER A 57 -0.71 -3.30 -1.25
C SER A 57 -0.12 -4.70 -1.09
N LEU A 58 0.07 -5.16 0.16
CA LEU A 58 0.60 -6.49 0.44
C LEU A 58 -0.29 -7.58 -0.15
N VAL A 59 -1.61 -7.46 0.01
CA VAL A 59 -2.57 -8.41 -0.56
C VAL A 59 -2.50 -8.41 -2.09
N GLY A 60 -2.41 -7.23 -2.72
CA GLY A 60 -2.24 -7.12 -4.17
C GLY A 60 -0.97 -7.80 -4.67
N TYR A 61 0.15 -7.61 -3.95
CA TYR A 61 1.40 -8.31 -4.23
C TYR A 61 1.27 -9.83 -4.09
N LEU A 62 0.67 -10.32 -3.00
CA LEU A 62 0.49 -11.77 -2.79
C LEU A 62 -0.35 -12.41 -3.90
N VAL A 63 -1.44 -11.74 -4.31
CA VAL A 63 -2.28 -12.21 -5.42
C VAL A 63 -1.53 -12.16 -6.75
N ALA A 64 -0.75 -11.11 -7.01
CA ALA A 64 0.06 -11.00 -8.23
C ALA A 64 1.13 -12.10 -8.29
N ARG A 65 1.77 -12.40 -7.16
CA ARG A 65 2.74 -13.48 -7.03
C ARG A 65 2.12 -14.85 -7.26
N ASP A 66 0.94 -15.11 -6.70
CA ASP A 66 0.18 -16.34 -6.93
C ASP A 66 -0.18 -16.54 -8.42
N LYS A 67 -0.47 -15.44 -9.12
CA LYS A 67 -0.70 -15.42 -10.57
C LYS A 67 0.57 -15.51 -11.42
N GLY A 68 1.76 -15.55 -10.82
CA GLY A 68 3.03 -15.61 -11.54
C GLY A 68 3.48 -14.29 -12.16
N CYS A 69 2.94 -13.13 -11.73
CA CYS A 69 3.48 -11.83 -12.13
C CYS A 69 4.94 -11.69 -11.66
N ASN A 70 5.79 -11.11 -12.50
CA ASN A 70 7.22 -11.01 -12.26
C ASN A 70 7.59 -9.80 -11.35
N TYR A 71 6.99 -9.74 -10.16
CA TYR A 71 7.25 -8.69 -9.18
C TYR A 71 8.22 -9.17 -8.11
N ASN A 72 9.30 -8.42 -7.90
CA ASN A 72 10.23 -8.61 -6.80
C ASN A 72 9.92 -7.60 -5.69
N ALA A 73 9.47 -8.08 -4.54
CA ALA A 73 9.19 -7.21 -3.40
C ALA A 73 10.48 -6.83 -2.67
N ILE A 74 10.58 -5.55 -2.32
CA ILE A 74 11.56 -5.03 -1.37
C ILE A 74 10.84 -4.87 -0.03
N PRO A 75 11.37 -5.39 1.09
CA PRO A 75 10.69 -5.38 2.39
C PRO A 75 10.74 -3.99 3.07
N VAL A 76 10.32 -2.96 2.35
CA VAL A 76 10.17 -1.59 2.85
C VAL A 76 8.68 -1.28 2.93
N PHE A 77 8.26 -0.81 4.10
CA PHE A 77 6.84 -0.53 4.39
C PHE A 77 6.68 0.95 4.74
N PRO A 78 6.52 1.84 3.73
CA PRO A 78 6.33 3.27 3.96
C PRO A 78 5.01 3.54 4.70
N HIS A 79 3.94 2.85 4.33
CA HIS A 79 2.62 3.12 4.89
C HIS A 79 2.40 2.47 6.27
N ARG A 80 2.80 3.18 7.33
CA ARG A 80 2.66 2.76 8.73
C ARG A 80 1.50 3.49 9.42
N ARG A 81 0.48 2.74 9.84
CA ARG A 81 -0.72 3.27 10.50
C ARG A 81 -1.22 2.28 11.55
N PHE A 82 -1.87 2.79 12.60
CA PHE A 82 -2.58 1.95 13.57
C PHE A 82 -3.87 1.41 12.94
N ARG A 83 -3.83 0.20 12.38
CA ARG A 83 -4.93 -0.33 11.54
C ARG A 83 -6.25 -0.49 12.28
N HIS A 84 -6.23 -0.76 13.58
CA HIS A 84 -7.44 -0.91 14.39
C HIS A 84 -8.27 0.38 14.51
N SER A 85 -7.69 1.57 14.27
CA SER A 85 -8.49 2.82 14.26
C SER A 85 -9.38 2.97 13.03
N TYR A 86 -9.28 2.07 12.04
CA TYR A 86 -10.05 2.17 10.80
C TYR A 86 -11.44 1.52 10.95
N MET A 87 -11.72 0.89 12.08
CA MET A 87 -13.02 0.30 12.36
C MET A 87 -14.00 1.38 12.81
N VAL A 88 -15.11 1.49 12.09
CA VAL A 88 -16.22 2.38 12.43
C VAL A 88 -17.43 1.54 12.78
N LYS A 89 -18.20 2.01 13.77
CA LYS A 89 -19.47 1.40 14.16
C LYS A 89 -20.60 2.42 14.04
N ARG A 90 -21.82 1.95 13.77
CA ARG A 90 -23.02 2.78 13.90
C ARG A 90 -23.30 3.03 15.39
N ASN A 91 -23.70 4.24 15.75
CA ASN A 91 -24.19 4.51 17.11
C ASN A 91 -25.35 3.57 17.46
N GLY A 92 -25.34 3.03 18.68
CA GLY A 92 -26.38 2.10 19.15
C GLY A 92 -26.36 0.69 18.57
N CYS A 93 -25.32 0.27 17.83
CA CYS A 93 -25.25 -1.10 17.29
C CYS A 93 -24.86 -2.19 18.31
N GLY A 94 -24.71 -1.85 19.59
CA GLY A 94 -24.43 -2.80 20.67
C GLY A 94 -23.03 -3.43 20.62
N ILE A 95 -22.04 -2.70 20.07
CA ILE A 95 -20.63 -3.11 20.01
C ILE A 95 -19.81 -2.09 20.80
N ASP A 96 -19.33 -2.41 21.99
CA ASP A 96 -18.55 -1.48 22.83
C ASP A 96 -17.13 -1.98 23.10
N LYS A 97 -16.88 -3.28 22.94
CA LYS A 97 -15.56 -3.90 23.05
C LYS A 97 -15.34 -4.94 21.94
N PRO A 98 -14.09 -5.33 21.65
CA PRO A 98 -13.79 -6.27 20.56
C PRO A 98 -14.52 -7.61 20.67
N SER A 99 -14.74 -8.14 21.88
CA SER A 99 -15.43 -9.43 22.06
C SER A 99 -16.92 -9.40 21.68
N ASP A 100 -17.53 -8.22 21.56
CA ASP A 100 -18.92 -8.09 21.09
C ASP A 100 -19.05 -8.42 19.59
N LEU A 101 -17.93 -8.44 18.85
CA LEU A 101 -17.87 -8.83 17.44
C LEU A 101 -17.97 -10.36 17.24
N ASN A 102 -17.85 -11.16 18.30
CA ASN A 102 -17.91 -12.62 18.20
C ASN A 102 -19.26 -13.05 17.59
N GLY A 103 -19.19 -13.79 16.48
CA GLY A 103 -20.37 -14.24 15.72
C GLY A 103 -21.10 -13.14 14.95
N LYS A 104 -20.57 -11.90 14.89
CA LYS A 104 -21.13 -10.82 14.09
C LYS A 104 -20.53 -10.80 12.69
N ARG A 105 -21.19 -10.06 11.79
CA ARG A 105 -20.69 -9.81 10.42
C ARG A 105 -20.04 -8.44 10.36
N VAL A 106 -18.83 -8.38 9.81
CA VAL A 106 -18.07 -7.13 9.60
C VAL A 106 -17.97 -6.88 8.10
N ALA A 107 -18.47 -5.74 7.65
CA ALA A 107 -18.36 -5.33 6.25
C ALA A 107 -16.95 -4.81 5.96
N LEU A 108 -16.45 -5.09 4.75
CA LEU A 108 -15.23 -4.50 4.22
C LEU A 108 -15.57 -3.77 2.92
N ASP A 109 -14.83 -2.71 2.63
CA ASP A 109 -14.91 -2.00 1.36
C ASP A 109 -14.55 -2.92 0.18
N THR A 110 -13.45 -3.66 0.31
CA THR A 110 -13.04 -4.70 -0.65
C THR A 110 -12.46 -5.90 0.09
N LEU A 111 -12.57 -7.09 -0.52
CA LEU A 111 -11.96 -8.31 0.04
C LEU A 111 -10.43 -8.24 0.01
N GLN A 112 -9.85 -7.63 -1.03
CA GLN A 112 -8.42 -7.44 -1.21
C GLN A 112 -7.87 -6.21 -0.45
N ASN A 113 -8.33 -6.01 0.78
CA ASN A 113 -7.89 -4.90 1.62
C ASN A 113 -6.81 -5.35 2.61
N SER A 114 -5.59 -4.81 2.47
CA SER A 114 -4.50 -5.13 3.39
C SER A 114 -4.80 -4.71 4.84
N ALA A 115 -5.46 -3.56 5.06
CA ALA A 115 -5.84 -3.15 6.41
C ALA A 115 -6.85 -4.13 7.03
N GLY A 116 -7.81 -4.60 6.24
CA GLY A 116 -8.78 -5.62 6.64
C GLY A 116 -8.12 -6.95 7.01
N LEU A 117 -7.10 -7.38 6.27
CA LEU A 117 -6.32 -8.58 6.59
C LEU A 117 -5.62 -8.44 7.95
N TRP A 118 -4.84 -7.37 8.15
CA TRP A 118 -4.12 -7.14 9.41
C TRP A 118 -5.04 -7.00 10.63
N MET A 119 -6.27 -6.51 10.45
CA MET A 119 -7.25 -6.42 11.55
C MET A 119 -7.84 -7.77 11.97
N ARG A 120 -7.76 -8.81 11.13
CA ARG A 120 -8.35 -10.13 11.40
C ARG A 120 -7.43 -11.06 12.20
N GLY A 121 -6.14 -10.72 12.30
CA GLY A 121 -5.09 -11.62 12.83
C GLY A 121 -4.40 -12.35 11.69
#